data_AF-A0A1E9IHG0-F1
#
_entry.id   AF-A0A1E9IHG0-F1
#
_cell.length_a   1.000
_cell.length_b   1.000
_cell.length_c   1.000
_cell.angle_alpha   90.00
_cell.angle_beta   90.00
_cell.angle_gamma   90.00
#
_symmetry.space_group_name_H-M   'P 1'
#
loop_
_entity.id
_entity.type
_entity.pdbx_description
1 polymer ?
#
loop_
_entity_poly.entity_id
_entity_poly.type
_entity_poly.pdbx_seq_one_letter_code
_entity_poly.pdbx_strand_id
1 'polypeptide(L)' 'MNKRELAKIYSAISQGKVSQKAALEEINIFTQTLQEALCKYDSVTFVNRGIFEILERKPRLV' A
#
# COMPACT_ATOMS: atom_id res chain seq x y z
N MET A 1 3.39 -6.11 11.58
CA MET A 1 3.50 -4.63 11.60
C MET A 1 2.14 -4.03 11.30
N ASN A 2 1.65 -3.16 12.16
CA ASN A 2 0.32 -2.55 12.07
C ASN A 2 0.35 -1.18 11.37
N LYS A 3 -0.80 -0.69 10.85
CA LYS A 3 -0.88 0.63 10.20
C LYS A 3 -0.33 1.78 11.07
N ARG A 4 -0.59 1.75 12.38
CA ARG A 4 -0.08 2.75 13.34
C ARG A 4 1.45 2.68 13.51
N GLU A 5 2.02 1.49 13.48
CA GLU A 5 3.48 1.29 13.56
C GLU A 5 4.17 1.79 12.29
N LEU A 6 3.57 1.52 11.12
CA LEU A 6 4.05 2.04 9.84
C LEU A 6 4.03 3.57 9.80
N ALA A 7 2.95 4.21 10.29
CA ALA A 7 2.87 5.67 10.35
C ALA A 7 3.95 6.30 11.24
N LYS A 8 4.30 5.65 12.38
CA LYS A 8 5.41 6.08 13.24
C LYS A 8 6.75 6.00 12.51
N ILE A 9 7.02 4.88 11.84
CA ILE A 9 8.25 4.69 11.07
C ILE A 9 8.34 5.70 9.92
N TYR A 10 7.25 5.88 9.16
CA TYR A 10 7.20 6.83 8.06
C TYR A 10 7.44 8.27 8.52
N SER A 11 6.80 8.69 9.62
CA SER A 11 7.02 10.02 10.21
C SER A 11 8.47 10.19 10.71
N ALA A 12 9.07 9.16 11.31
CA ALA A 12 10.46 9.18 11.74
C ALA A 12 11.45 9.29 10.57
N ILE A 13 11.23 8.52 9.49
CA ILE A 13 12.02 8.59 8.25
C ILE A 13 11.87 9.96 7.58
N SER A 14 10.69 10.56 7.67
CA SER A 14 10.38 11.89 7.12
C SER A 14 11.08 13.04 7.87
N GLN A 15 11.85 12.76 8.95
CA GLN A 15 12.63 13.74 9.71
C GLN A 15 11.79 14.95 10.16
N GLY A 16 10.53 14.72 10.55
CA GLY A 16 9.63 15.77 11.03
C GLY A 16 8.90 16.57 9.94
N LYS A 17 9.09 16.26 8.65
CA LYS A 17 8.31 16.89 7.56
C LYS A 17 6.85 16.44 7.55
N VAL A 18 6.58 15.23 8.04
CA VAL A 18 5.24 14.65 8.08
C VAL A 18 4.92 14.21 9.51
N SER A 19 3.83 14.76 10.07
CA SER A 19 3.33 14.36 11.39
C SER A 19 2.78 12.92 11.34
N GLN A 20 2.70 12.22 12.48
CA GLN A 20 2.12 10.87 12.51
C GLN A 20 0.68 10.81 11.99
N LYS A 21 -0.10 11.89 12.16
CA LYS A 21 -1.47 11.95 11.64
C LYS A 21 -1.49 12.09 10.11
N ALA A 22 -0.67 13.00 9.57
CA ALA A 22 -0.50 13.15 8.12
C ALA A 22 0.06 11.88 7.48
N ALA A 23 1.02 11.23 8.14
CA ALA A 23 1.56 9.92 7.75
C ALA A 23 0.46 8.86 7.60
N LEU A 24 -0.46 8.80 8.56
CA LEU A 24 -1.56 7.84 8.52
C LEU A 24 -2.53 8.13 7.36
N GLU A 25 -2.81 9.40 7.08
CA GLU A 25 -3.63 9.79 5.92
C GLU A 25 -2.96 9.46 4.60
N GLU A 26 -1.68 9.80 4.42
CA GLU A 26 -0.93 9.48 3.21
C GLU A 26 -0.88 7.97 2.96
N ILE A 27 -0.67 7.17 4.02
CA ILE A 27 -0.70 5.70 3.92
C ILE A 27 -2.09 5.22 3.48
N ASN A 28 -3.17 5.80 4.02
CA ASN A 28 -4.52 5.41 3.63
C ASN A 28 -4.81 5.77 2.17
N ILE A 29 -4.48 6.99 1.75
CA ILE A 29 -4.61 7.45 0.36
C ILE A 29 -3.82 6.52 -0.56
N PHE A 30 -2.56 6.22 -0.23
CA PHE A 30 -1.73 5.29 -0.99
C PHE A 30 -2.40 3.92 -1.15
N THR A 31 -2.89 3.34 -0.06
CA THR A 31 -3.54 2.02 -0.13
C THR A 31 -4.82 2.04 -0.96
N GLN A 32 -5.61 3.12 -0.86
CA GLN A 32 -6.84 3.27 -1.63
C GLN A 32 -6.53 3.44 -3.12
N THR A 33 -5.57 4.31 -3.48
CA THR A 33 -5.13 4.48 -4.86
C THR A 33 -4.58 3.18 -5.45
N LEU A 34 -3.84 2.41 -4.66
CA LEU A 34 -3.33 1.11 -5.10
C LEU A 34 -4.47 0.11 -5.37
N GLN A 35 -5.49 0.08 -4.50
CA GLN A 35 -6.68 -0.76 -4.73
C GLN A 35 -7.44 -0.34 -5.99
N GLU A 36 -7.68 0.96 -6.16
CA GLU A 36 -8.36 1.48 -7.36
C GLU A 36 -7.57 1.20 -8.64
N ALA A 37 -6.24 1.31 -8.59
CA ALA A 37 -5.37 0.97 -9.70
C ALA A 37 -5.44 -0.51 -10.04
N LEU A 38 -5.38 -1.41 -9.05
CA LEU A 38 -5.50 -2.85 -9.29
C LEU A 38 -6.90 -3.23 -9.81
N CYS A 39 -7.96 -2.56 -9.37
CA CYS A 39 -9.29 -2.80 -9.93
C CYS A 39 -9.43 -2.39 -11.40
N LYS A 40 -8.63 -1.41 -11.87
CA LYS A 40 -8.65 -0.92 -13.26
C LYS A 40 -7.61 -1.61 -14.15
N TYR A 41 -6.50 -2.05 -13.57
CA TYR A 41 -5.35 -2.61 -14.25
C TYR A 41 -4.92 -3.90 -13.57
N ASP A 42 -4.59 -4.92 -14.35
CA ASP A 42 -4.26 -6.25 -13.82
C ASP A 42 -3.00 -6.26 -12.93
N SER A 43 -2.11 -5.26 -13.08
CA SER A 43 -0.91 -5.14 -12.26
C SER A 43 -0.42 -3.69 -12.07
N VAL A 44 0.33 -3.48 -10.98
CA VAL A 44 1.04 -2.23 -10.64
C VAL A 44 2.49 -2.57 -10.31
N THR A 45 3.43 -1.99 -11.06
CA THR A 45 4.87 -2.22 -10.88
C THR A 45 5.53 -1.09 -10.10
N PHE A 46 6.25 -1.44 -9.03
CA PHE A 46 7.14 -0.55 -8.30
C PHE A 46 8.59 -0.93 -8.61
N VAL A 47 9.27 -0.09 -9.40
CA VAL A 47 10.67 -0.30 -9.81
C VAL A 47 11.54 -0.53 -8.58
N ASN A 48 12.33 -1.61 -8.59
CA ASN A 48 13.21 -2.03 -7.49
C ASN A 48 12.51 -2.38 -6.15
N ARG A 49 11.18 -2.59 -6.14
CA ARG A 49 10.43 -3.04 -4.96
C ARG A 49 9.60 -4.30 -5.20
N GLY A 50 8.86 -4.35 -6.30
CA GLY A 50 8.02 -5.50 -6.63
C GLY A 50 6.82 -5.15 -7.51
N ILE A 51 6.02 -6.17 -7.82
CA ILE A 51 4.82 -6.07 -8.65
C ILE A 51 3.63 -6.52 -7.81
N PHE A 52 2.55 -5.75 -7.83
CA PHE A 52 1.25 -6.16 -7.31
C PHE A 52 0.38 -6.57 -8.49
N GLU A 53 -0.26 -7.74 -8.41
CA GLU A 53 -1.10 -8.28 -9.48
C GLU A 53 -2.36 -8.92 -8.90
N ILE A 54 -3.44 -8.94 -9.68
CA ILE A 54 -4.66 -9.67 -9.33
C ILE A 54 -4.50 -11.12 -9.79
N LEU A 55 -4.57 -12.05 -8.84
CA LEU A 55 -4.52 -13.48 -9.13
C LEU A 55 -5.90 -14.11 -8.96
N GLU A 56 -6.42 -14.68 -10.04
CA GLU A 56 -7.69 -15.41 -10.02
C GLU A 56 -7.47 -16.83 -9.48
N ARG A 57 -8.10 -17.14 -8.33
CA ARG A 57 -8.03 -18.48 -7.74
C ARG A 57 -9.17 -19.34 -8.28
N LYS A 58 -8.85 -20.31 -9.13
CA LYS A 58 -9.82 -21.30 -9.62
C LYS A 58 -10.35 -22.17 -8.47
N PRO A 59 -11.64 -22.54 -8.49
CA PRO A 59 -12.21 -23.45 -7.50
C PRO A 59 -11.53 -24.82 -7.59
N ARG A 60 -11.29 -25.45 -6.44
CA ARG A 60 -10.83 -26.85 -6.41
C ARG A 60 -12.03 -27.76 -6.65
N LEU A 61 -11.97 -28.58 -7.69
CA LEU A 61 -12.91 -29.68 -7.88
C LEU A 61 -12.61 -30.71 -6.78
N VAL A 62 -13.62 -30.98 -5.93
CA VAL A 62 -13.64 -32.03 -4.91
C VAL A 62 -14.52 -33.18 -5.38
#